data_AF-A0A8H7ZW11-F1
#
_entry.id   AF-A0A8H7ZW11-F1
#
_cell.length_a   1.000
_cell.length_b   1.000
_cell.length_c   1.000
_cell.angle_alpha   90.00
_cell.angle_beta   90.00
_cell.angle_gamma   90.00
#
_symmetry.space_group_name_H-M   'P 1'
#
loop_
_entity.id
_entity.type
_entity.pdbx_description
1 polymer ?
#
loop_
_entity_poly.entity_id
_entity_poly.type
_entity_poly.pdbx_seq_one_letter_code
_entity_poly.pdbx_strand_id
1 'polypeptide(L)'
;MSNSAAAGGGAAGMSSPKKVISREEWERKLADVKINKDELNKLIMNYLVIEGYKNAAERFSAESGIVPMVDLASIQQRMEMRNAIQQGRIEEAIERVNDLNPEVASAGKRVVILDTQPQLYFHLQQQRLIEFIRE
;
A
#
# COMPACT_ATOMS: atom_id res chain seq x y z
N MET A 1 27.58 1.87 -70.54
CA MET A 1 26.98 0.53 -70.46
C MET A 1 26.65 0.25 -69.01
N SER A 2 25.39 -0.14 -68.83
CA SER A 2 24.58 -0.18 -67.63
C SER A 2 24.99 -1.25 -66.61
N ASN A 3 24.85 -0.94 -65.32
CA ASN A 3 23.93 -1.58 -64.35
C ASN A 3 24.33 -1.12 -62.94
N SER A 4 23.46 -0.41 -62.20
CA SER A 4 22.24 -0.88 -61.53
C SER A 4 22.53 -1.88 -60.42
N ALA A 5 22.46 -1.40 -59.18
CA ALA A 5 21.99 -2.16 -58.03
C ALA A 5 21.49 -1.16 -56.98
N ALA A 6 20.17 -0.94 -57.01
CA ALA A 6 19.45 -0.37 -55.89
C ALA A 6 19.49 -1.37 -54.72
N ALA A 7 19.85 -0.90 -53.54
CA ALA A 7 19.50 -1.57 -52.29
C ALA A 7 18.99 -0.49 -51.33
N GLY A 8 17.67 -0.42 -51.21
CA GLY A 8 17.02 0.27 -50.12
C GLY A 8 17.41 -0.35 -48.78
N GLY A 9 17.46 0.46 -47.75
CA GLY A 9 17.81 0.00 -46.41
C GLY A 9 17.47 1.04 -45.37
N GLY A 10 16.21 0.99 -44.93
CA GLY A 10 15.66 1.42 -43.64
C GLY A 10 16.35 2.56 -42.89
N ALA A 11 15.59 3.63 -42.65
CA ALA A 11 15.81 4.54 -41.54
C ALA A 11 15.82 3.72 -40.22
N ALA A 12 17.01 3.34 -39.76
CA ALA A 12 17.20 2.75 -38.45
C ALA A 12 16.95 3.84 -37.42
N GLY A 13 15.85 3.72 -36.67
CA GLY A 13 15.55 4.56 -35.53
C GLY A 13 16.76 4.62 -34.59
N MET A 14 17.29 5.81 -34.38
CA MET A 14 18.36 6.08 -33.43
C MET A 14 17.84 5.83 -32.01
N SER A 15 17.94 4.59 -31.55
CA SER A 15 17.82 4.27 -30.13
C SER A 15 19.00 4.93 -29.41
N SER A 16 18.73 5.88 -28.53
CA SER A 16 19.75 6.54 -27.72
C SER A 16 20.63 5.48 -27.02
N PRO A 17 21.96 5.65 -27.00
CA PRO A 17 22.85 4.65 -26.42
C PRO A 17 22.51 4.47 -24.93
N LYS A 18 22.32 3.21 -24.51
CA LYS A 18 22.08 2.87 -23.11
C LYS A 18 23.26 3.41 -22.29
N LYS A 19 22.98 4.30 -21.33
CA LYS A 19 24.00 4.79 -20.38
C LYS A 19 24.50 3.61 -19.56
N VAL A 20 25.70 3.15 -19.84
CA VAL A 20 26.42 2.18 -19.01
C VAL A 20 27.19 2.97 -17.97
N ILE A 21 26.77 2.85 -16.71
CA ILE A 21 27.45 3.45 -15.56
C ILE A 21 28.42 2.39 -15.02
N SER A 22 29.68 2.75 -14.82
CA SER A 22 30.64 1.83 -14.21
C SER A 22 30.33 1.63 -12.72
N ARG A 23 30.81 0.51 -12.15
CA ARG A 23 30.59 0.22 -10.73
C ARG A 23 31.15 1.33 -9.83
N GLU A 24 32.33 1.84 -10.17
CA GLU A 24 33.01 2.89 -9.43
C GLU A 24 32.22 4.20 -9.46
N GLU A 25 31.65 4.55 -10.62
CA GLU A 25 30.80 5.73 -10.77
C GLU A 25 29.47 5.58 -10.02
N TRP A 26 28.90 4.37 -9.98
CA TRP A 26 27.71 4.05 -9.19
C TRP A 26 27.98 4.17 -7.69
N GLU A 27 29.07 3.60 -7.19
CA GLU A 27 29.47 3.68 -5.78
C GLU A 27 29.74 5.13 -5.35
N ARG A 28 30.38 5.94 -6.21
CA ARG A 28 30.56 7.38 -5.97
C ARG A 28 29.24 8.12 -5.87
N LYS A 29 28.30 7.86 -6.79
CA LYS A 29 26.97 8.49 -6.76
C LYS A 29 26.17 8.06 -5.54
N LEU A 30 26.25 6.79 -5.16
CA LEU A 30 25.57 6.26 -3.98
C LEU A 30 26.10 6.90 -2.69
N ALA A 31 27.42 7.10 -2.58
CA ALA A 31 28.03 7.77 -1.44
C ALA A 31 27.62 9.25 -1.30
N ASP A 32 27.29 9.90 -2.42
CA ASP A 32 26.82 11.30 -2.43
C ASP A 32 25.34 11.43 -2.03
N VAL A 33 24.57 10.33 -2.04
CA VAL A 33 23.18 10.32 -1.58
C VAL A 33 23.14 10.42 -0.05
N LYS A 34 22.74 11.59 0.44
CA LYS A 34 22.48 11.81 1.87
C LYS A 34 21.08 11.33 2.22
N ILE A 35 20.99 10.16 2.85
CA ILE A 35 19.73 9.68 3.41
C ILE A 35 19.60 10.24 4.84
N ASN A 36 18.52 10.96 5.09
CA ASN A 36 18.20 11.39 6.45
C ASN A 36 17.70 10.18 7.26
N LYS A 37 18.45 9.80 8.29
CA LYS A 37 18.12 8.65 9.16
C LYS A 37 16.74 8.81 9.81
N ASP A 38 16.34 10.04 10.14
CA ASP A 38 15.05 10.31 10.77
C ASP A 38 13.89 10.11 9.79
N GLU A 39 14.06 10.50 8.53
CA GLU A 39 13.06 10.25 7.49
C GLU A 39 12.94 8.77 7.17
N LEU A 40 14.07 8.06 7.13
CA LEU A 40 14.07 6.61 6.96
C LEU A 40 13.36 5.91 8.12
N ASN A 41 13.63 6.32 9.36
CA ASN A 41 12.95 5.77 10.53
C ASN A 41 11.43 6.04 10.48
N LYS A 42 11.00 7.22 10.03
CA LYS A 42 9.57 7.52 9.82
C LYS A 42 8.95 6.60 8.78
N LEU A 43 9.66 6.35 7.68
CA LEU A 43 9.20 5.47 6.61
C LEU A 43 9.06 4.02 7.11
N ILE A 44 10.05 3.53 7.84
CA ILE A 44 10.02 2.19 8.44
C ILE A 44 8.87 2.09 9.45
N MET A 45 8.70 3.09 10.32
CA MET A 45 7.59 3.12 11.27
C MET A 45 6.24 3.07 10.56
N ASN A 46 6.06 3.86 9.50
CA ASN A 46 4.83 3.85 8.72
C ASN A 46 4.55 2.48 8.11
N TYR A 47 5.58 1.83 7.54
CA TYR A 47 5.45 0.48 7.01
C TYR A 47 5.02 -0.54 8.07
N LEU A 48 5.65 -0.53 9.25
CA LEU A 48 5.31 -1.43 10.35
C LEU A 48 3.86 -1.25 10.83
N VAL A 49 3.38 0.00 10.82
CA VAL A 49 2.00 0.33 11.21
C VAL A 49 0.98 -0.10 10.15
N ILE A 50 1.27 0.13 8.86
CA ILE A 50 0.37 -0.20 7.75
C ILE A 50 0.23 -1.71 7.57
N GLU A 51 1.35 -2.46 7.63
CA GLU A 51 1.32 -3.91 7.48
C GLU A 51 0.86 -4.66 8.73
N GLY A 52 0.67 -3.94 9.84
CA GLY A 52 0.11 -4.52 11.04
C GLY A 52 1.10 -5.19 11.97
N TYR A 53 2.39 -4.92 11.81
CA TYR A 53 3.44 -5.51 12.65
C TYR A 53 3.55 -4.82 14.01
N LYS A 54 2.52 -4.95 14.85
CA LYS A 54 2.41 -4.29 16.16
C LYS A 54 3.67 -4.46 17.03
N ASN A 55 4.09 -5.69 17.29
CA ASN A 55 5.26 -5.97 18.14
C ASN A 55 6.56 -5.35 17.59
N ALA A 56 6.71 -5.31 16.26
CA ALA A 56 7.85 -4.69 15.63
C ALA A 56 7.78 -3.16 15.71
N ALA A 57 6.60 -2.57 15.51
CA ALA A 57 6.36 -1.14 15.67
C ALA A 57 6.62 -0.67 17.10
N GLU A 58 6.21 -1.43 18.11
CA GLU A 58 6.47 -1.13 19.53
C GLU A 58 7.98 -1.11 19.85
N ARG A 59 8.70 -2.16 19.45
CA ARG A 59 10.15 -2.25 19.65
C ARG A 59 10.89 -1.17 18.87
N PHE A 60 10.51 -0.96 17.61
CA PHE A 60 11.10 0.06 16.76
C PHE A 60 10.85 1.47 17.30
N SER A 61 9.69 1.73 17.89
CA SER A 61 9.38 3.01 18.54
C SER A 61 10.29 3.25 19.75
N ALA A 62 10.49 2.23 20.58
CA ALA A 62 11.40 2.30 21.73
C ALA A 62 12.86 2.54 21.33
N GLU A 63 13.30 1.96 20.21
CA GLU A 63 14.69 2.08 19.72
C GLU A 63 14.95 3.37 18.93
N SER A 64 14.01 3.80 18.10
CA SER A 64 14.16 4.96 17.20
C SER A 64 13.70 6.28 17.83
N GLY A 65 12.94 6.22 18.94
CA GLY A 65 12.29 7.38 19.54
C GLY A 65 11.15 7.97 18.70
N ILE A 66 10.77 7.33 17.59
CA ILE A 66 9.69 7.79 16.73
C ILE A 66 8.35 7.35 17.31
N VAL A 67 7.48 8.33 17.53
CA VAL A 67 6.10 8.10 17.96
C VAL A 67 5.25 7.77 16.72
N PRO A 68 4.54 6.63 16.71
CA PRO A 68 3.59 6.30 15.65
C PRO A 68 2.48 7.35 15.56
N MET A 69 2.05 7.69 14.34
CA MET A 69 0.91 8.62 14.15
C MET A 69 -0.44 8.02 14.55
N VAL A 70 -0.50 6.71 14.72
CA VAL A 70 -1.73 5.96 15.00
C VAL A 70 -1.51 5.11 16.24
N ASP A 71 -2.53 4.99 17.07
CA ASP A 71 -2.48 4.13 18.24
C ASP A 71 -2.18 2.68 17.84
N LEU A 72 -1.16 2.09 18.47
CA LEU A 72 -0.72 0.73 18.19
C LEU A 72 -1.80 -0.30 18.56
N ALA A 73 -2.72 0.03 19.48
CA ALA A 73 -3.87 -0.83 19.78
C ALA A 73 -4.87 -0.92 18.60
N SER A 74 -5.05 0.19 17.86
CA SER A 74 -5.93 0.24 16.69
C SER A 74 -5.41 -0.55 15.47
N ILE A 75 -4.12 -0.89 15.46
CA ILE A 75 -3.50 -1.68 14.39
C ILE A 75 -4.10 -3.08 14.33
N GLN A 76 -4.21 -3.74 15.49
CA GLN A 76 -4.72 -5.11 15.58
C GLN A 76 -6.16 -5.20 15.04
N GLN A 77 -6.98 -4.24 15.42
CA GLN A 77 -8.37 -4.13 14.97
C GLN A 77 -8.47 -3.96 13.44
N ARG A 78 -7.61 -3.12 12.84
CA ARG A 78 -7.54 -2.96 11.38
C ARG A 78 -7.07 -4.22 10.66
N MET A 79 -6.15 -4.96 11.25
CA MET A 79 -5.69 -6.24 10.70
C MET A 79 -6.79 -7.29 10.72
N GLU A 80 -7.56 -7.37 11.80
CA GLU A 80 -8.69 -8.29 11.90
C GLU A 80 -9.79 -7.97 10.88
N MET A 81 -10.11 -6.68 10.68
CA MET A 81 -11.01 -6.26 9.60
C MET A 81 -10.48 -6.63 8.21
N ARG A 82 -9.20 -6.34 7.91
CA ARG A 82 -8.57 -6.68 6.63
C ARG A 82 -8.61 -8.19 6.38
N ASN A 83 -8.29 -9.00 7.40
CA ASN A 83 -8.31 -10.45 7.31
C ASN A 83 -9.71 -10.99 7.05
N ALA A 84 -10.74 -10.46 7.72
CA ALA A 84 -12.13 -10.86 7.48
C ALA A 84 -12.56 -10.57 6.02
N ILE A 85 -12.21 -9.38 5.50
CA ILE A 85 -12.48 -9.02 4.10
C ILE A 85 -11.76 -9.95 3.12
N GLN A 86 -10.46 -10.20 3.34
CA GLN A 86 -9.66 -11.07 2.47
C GLN A 86 -10.11 -12.53 2.47
N GLN A 87 -10.74 -12.98 3.56
CA GLN A 87 -11.25 -14.34 3.70
C GLN A 87 -12.72 -14.47 3.23
N GLY A 88 -13.30 -13.42 2.66
CA GLY A 88 -14.68 -13.41 2.17
C GLY A 88 -15.75 -13.28 3.27
N ARG A 89 -15.35 -13.12 4.54
CA ARG A 89 -16.27 -12.95 5.67
C ARG A 89 -16.69 -11.49 5.81
N ILE A 90 -17.52 -11.04 4.88
CA ILE A 90 -17.91 -9.64 4.78
C ILE A 90 -18.87 -9.23 5.91
N GLU A 91 -19.78 -10.10 6.39
CA GLU A 91 -20.61 -9.77 7.56
C GLU A 91 -19.77 -9.50 8.81
N GLU A 92 -18.79 -10.37 9.10
CA GLU A 92 -17.91 -10.25 10.25
C GLU A 92 -17.04 -8.98 10.17
N ALA A 93 -16.59 -8.63 8.95
CA ALA A 93 -15.88 -7.38 8.72
C ALA A 93 -16.76 -6.16 8.99
N ILE A 94 -18.03 -6.19 8.58
CA ILE A 94 -18.99 -5.11 8.82
C ILE A 94 -19.29 -4.97 10.32
N GLU A 95 -19.50 -6.08 11.03
CA GLU A 95 -19.74 -6.08 12.48
C GLU A 95 -18.57 -5.46 13.24
N ARG A 96 -17.33 -5.87 12.94
CA ARG A 96 -16.13 -5.28 13.55
C ARG A 96 -15.96 -3.79 13.28
N VAL A 97 -16.33 -3.32 12.07
CA VAL A 97 -16.33 -1.88 11.77
C VAL A 97 -17.33 -1.14 12.67
N ASN A 98 -18.46 -1.75 13.00
CA ASN A 98 -19.47 -1.17 13.91
C ASN A 98 -18.94 -1.07 15.33
N ASP A 99 -18.30 -2.14 15.83
CA ASP A 99 -17.79 -2.21 17.21
C ASP A 99 -16.70 -1.17 17.50
N LEU A 100 -15.95 -0.77 16.46
CA LEU A 100 -14.89 0.23 16.56
C LEU A 100 -15.41 1.68 16.64
N ASN A 101 -16.70 1.91 16.39
CA ASN A 101 -17.32 3.23 16.46
C ASN A 101 -18.64 3.15 17.28
N PRO A 102 -18.56 3.20 18.62
CA PRO A 102 -19.71 2.94 19.50
C PRO A 102 -20.83 3.98 19.46
N GLU A 103 -20.67 5.14 18.79
CA GLU A 103 -21.74 6.16 18.69
C GLU A 103 -23.01 5.71 17.96
N VAL A 104 -22.98 4.53 17.32
CA VAL A 104 -24.02 4.07 16.39
C VAL A 104 -24.81 2.85 16.91
N ALA A 105 -24.29 2.11 17.89
CA ALA A 105 -24.89 0.87 18.37
C ALA A 105 -26.23 1.06 19.11
N SER A 106 -26.54 2.27 19.59
CA SER A 106 -27.75 2.52 20.39
C SER A 106 -29.02 2.82 19.58
N ALA A 107 -28.95 2.97 18.24
CA ALA A 107 -30.09 3.47 17.49
C ALA A 107 -30.19 3.01 16.02
N GLY A 108 -29.92 1.75 15.69
CA GLY A 108 -30.27 1.18 14.36
C GLY A 108 -29.80 1.99 13.14
N LYS A 109 -28.79 2.85 13.33
CA LYS A 109 -28.32 3.83 12.36
C LYS A 109 -27.08 3.25 11.70
N ARG A 110 -26.85 3.59 10.43
CA ARG A 110 -25.69 3.10 9.69
C ARG A 110 -24.41 3.80 10.19
N VAL A 111 -23.29 3.11 9.97
CA VAL A 111 -21.93 3.48 10.39
C VAL A 111 -21.55 4.85 9.86
N VAL A 112 -20.98 5.71 10.71
CA VAL A 112 -20.49 7.04 10.29
C VAL A 112 -19.52 6.93 9.11
N ILE A 113 -18.61 5.95 9.05
CA ILE A 113 -17.67 5.79 7.93
C ILE A 113 -18.36 5.30 6.64
N LEU A 114 -19.38 4.43 6.74
CA LEU A 114 -20.15 3.96 5.58
C LEU A 114 -21.16 5.01 5.08
N ASP A 115 -21.59 5.91 5.97
CA ASP A 115 -22.42 7.07 5.64
C ASP A 115 -21.57 8.26 5.16
N THR A 116 -20.32 8.39 5.62
CA THR A 116 -19.36 9.40 5.15
C THR A 116 -18.74 8.99 3.81
N GLN A 117 -18.66 7.69 3.50
CA GLN A 117 -18.11 7.18 2.24
C GLN A 117 -19.05 6.15 1.56
N PRO A 118 -20.11 6.60 0.86
CA PRO A 118 -21.09 5.73 0.20
C PRO A 118 -20.47 4.73 -0.79
N GLN A 119 -19.36 5.13 -1.44
CA GLN A 119 -18.62 4.28 -2.38
C GLN A 119 -18.01 3.05 -1.69
N LEU A 120 -17.48 3.22 -0.47
CA LEU A 120 -16.90 2.11 0.30
C LEU A 120 -17.98 1.09 0.67
N TYR A 121 -19.14 1.57 1.11
CA TYR A 121 -20.28 0.71 1.41
C TYR A 121 -20.75 -0.07 0.18
N PHE A 122 -20.87 0.61 -0.96
CA PHE A 122 -21.24 -0.04 -2.22
C PHE A 122 -20.27 -1.17 -2.60
N HIS A 123 -18.95 -0.93 -2.53
CA HIS A 123 -17.96 -1.95 -2.83
C HIS A 123 -17.97 -3.12 -1.83
N LEU A 124 -18.22 -2.88 -0.54
CA LEU A 124 -18.39 -3.95 0.44
C LEU A 124 -19.63 -4.80 0.14
N GLN A 125 -20.75 -4.17 -0.23
CA GLN A 125 -21.96 -4.90 -0.64
C GLN A 125 -21.77 -5.68 -1.94
N GLN A 126 -21.01 -5.12 -2.89
CA GLN A 126 -20.63 -5.79 -4.12
C GLN A 126 -19.76 -7.02 -3.82
N GLN A 127 -18.75 -6.90 -2.95
CA GLN A 127 -17.92 -8.04 -2.54
C GLN A 127 -18.76 -9.12 -1.85
N ARG A 128 -19.69 -8.73 -0.97
CA ARG A 128 -20.62 -9.68 -0.33
C ARG A 128 -21.44 -10.47 -1.35
N LEU A 129 -21.97 -9.79 -2.37
CA LEU A 129 -22.71 -10.43 -3.45
C LEU A 129 -21.83 -11.40 -4.26
N ILE A 130 -20.57 -11.03 -4.54
CA ILE A 130 -19.63 -11.89 -5.25
C ILE A 130 -19.34 -13.16 -4.44
N GLU A 131 -19.13 -13.06 -3.13
CA GLU A 131 -18.92 -14.25 -2.29
C GLU A 131 -20.17 -15.15 -2.27
N PHE A 132 -21.39 -14.59 -2.21
CA PHE A 132 -22.62 -15.40 -2.30
C PHE A 132 -22.81 -16.13 -3.63
N ILE A 133 -22.23 -15.64 -4.73
CA ILE A 133 -22.29 -16.32 -6.03
C ILE A 133 -21.20 -17.39 -6.16
N ARG A 134 -20.12 -17.27 -5.37
CA ARG A 134 -18.97 -18.17 -5.41
C ARG A 134 -19.22 -19.48 -4.66
N GLU A 135 -20.03 -19.43 -3.61
CA GLU A 135 -20.58 -20.60 -2.89
C GLU A 135 -21.62 -21.35 -3.74
#